data_AF-A0A7G7CR69-F1
#
_entry.id   AF-A0A7G7CR69-F1
#
_cell.length_a   1.000
_cell.length_b   1.000
_cell.length_c   1.000
_cell.angle_alpha   90.00
_cell.angle_beta   90.00
_cell.angle_gamma   90.00
#
_symmetry.space_group_name_H-M   'P 1'
#
loop_
_entity.id
_entity.type
_entity.pdbx_description
1 polymer ?
#
loop_
_entity_poly.entity_id
_entity_poly.type
_entity_poly.pdbx_seq_one_letter_code
_entity_poly.pdbx_strand_id
1 'polypeptide(L)'
;MSTPQDEKREKIKVRWWHIVLIAFFVCAFLGLAYWQWTRFQSGSGDFQNLGYALQWPLFAAFVIYAYRMSIKYENERIEAESEAAESGEEDFQYQAEKPDKKVTKISEDFLPERPQMDVAEFNERNAPRRRKAANRGPDAAADNMKENNDSADKQ
;
A
#
# COMPACT_ATOMS: atom_id res chain seq x y z
N MET A 1 -48.81 6.33 25.22
CA MET A 1 -47.88 6.84 24.19
C MET A 1 -46.57 7.06 24.90
N SER A 2 -45.71 6.05 24.91
CA SER A 2 -44.48 6.04 25.71
C SER A 2 -43.38 6.70 24.89
N THR A 3 -42.79 7.77 25.43
CA THR A 3 -41.68 8.50 24.79
C THR A 3 -40.43 7.61 24.69
N PRO A 4 -39.69 7.64 23.56
CA PRO A 4 -38.42 6.95 23.46
C PRO A 4 -37.40 7.62 24.37
N GLN A 5 -36.66 6.80 25.11
CA GLN A 5 -35.68 7.20 26.09
C GLN A 5 -34.49 7.88 25.39
N ASP A 6 -34.18 9.09 25.86
CA ASP A 6 -33.03 9.91 25.52
C ASP A 6 -31.76 9.29 26.14
N GLU A 7 -31.26 8.23 25.49
CA GLU A 7 -30.08 7.49 25.94
C GLU A 7 -28.82 8.27 25.51
N LYS A 8 -28.48 9.30 26.29
CA LYS A 8 -27.25 10.09 26.16
C LYS A 8 -26.03 9.15 26.22
N ARG A 9 -25.52 8.75 25.05
CA ARG A 9 -24.50 7.70 24.89
C ARG A 9 -23.22 8.06 25.67
N GLU A 10 -22.79 7.14 26.53
CA GLU A 10 -21.63 7.33 27.41
C GLU A 10 -20.33 7.59 26.62
N LYS A 11 -19.63 8.68 26.98
CA LYS A 11 -18.26 8.95 26.56
C LYS A 11 -17.37 7.74 26.82
N ILE A 12 -16.50 7.36 25.87
CA ILE A 12 -15.61 6.21 26.02
C ILE A 12 -14.78 6.34 27.29
N LYS A 13 -15.05 5.47 28.26
CA LYS A 13 -14.23 5.33 29.46
C LYS A 13 -12.97 4.59 29.07
N VAL A 14 -11.86 5.31 29.04
CA VAL A 14 -10.53 4.73 28.98
C VAL A 14 -10.42 3.66 30.06
N ARG A 15 -10.44 2.38 29.67
CA ARG A 15 -10.42 1.29 30.63
C ARG A 15 -9.08 1.32 31.34
N TRP A 16 -9.09 1.26 32.67
CA TRP A 16 -7.88 1.32 33.49
C TRP A 16 -6.83 0.27 33.06
N TRP A 17 -7.29 -0.87 32.53
CA TRP A 17 -6.42 -1.91 31.97
C TRP A 17 -5.55 -1.44 30.79
N HIS A 18 -6.03 -0.53 29.92
CA HIS A 18 -5.20 0.01 28.82
C HIS A 18 -4.01 0.79 29.36
N ILE A 19 -4.22 1.60 30.39
CA ILE A 19 -3.17 2.38 31.04
C ILE A 19 -2.13 1.44 31.67
N VAL A 20 -2.59 0.39 32.35
CA VAL A 20 -1.72 -0.62 32.96
C VAL A 20 -0.89 -1.35 31.89
N LEU A 21 -1.53 -1.74 30.77
CA LEU A 21 -0.84 -2.41 29.67
C LEU A 21 0.23 -1.52 29.03
N ILE A 22 -0.05 -0.24 28.81
CA ILE A 22 0.92 0.71 28.26
C ILE A 22 2.08 0.93 29.23
N ALA A 23 1.78 1.15 30.51
CA ALA A 23 2.80 1.29 31.54
C ALA A 23 3.71 0.05 31.59
N PHE A 24 3.14 -1.15 31.48
CA PHE A 24 3.90 -2.39 31.40
C PHE A 24 4.86 -2.42 30.20
N PHE A 25 4.39 -2.08 28.99
CA PHE A 25 5.25 -2.03 27.80
C PHE A 25 6.36 -0.97 27.91
N VAL A 26 6.05 0.21 28.45
CA VAL A 26 7.04 1.27 28.67
C VAL A 26 8.12 0.79 29.63
N CYS A 27 7.73 0.19 30.77
CA CYS A 27 8.68 -0.38 31.72
C CYS A 27 9.52 -1.50 31.09
N ALA A 28 8.91 -2.37 30.28
CA ALA A 28 9.62 -3.44 29.59
C ALA A 28 10.69 -2.89 28.64
N PHE A 29 10.37 -1.89 27.82
CA PHE A 29 11.33 -1.26 26.91
C PHE A 29 12.45 -0.52 27.66
N LEU A 30 12.13 0.21 28.73
CA LEU A 30 13.14 0.89 29.54
C LEU A 30 14.05 -0.11 30.27
N GLY A 31 13.50 -1.21 30.77
CA GLY A 31 14.28 -2.31 31.35
C GLY A 31 15.22 -2.96 30.33
N LEU A 32 14.76 -3.15 29.10
CA LEU A 32 15.58 -3.65 27.99
C LEU A 32 16.69 -2.67 27.61
N ALA A 33 16.39 -1.38 27.55
CA ALA A 33 17.38 -0.32 27.34
C ALA A 33 18.45 -0.30 28.43
N TYR A 34 18.03 -0.40 29.69
CA TYR A 34 18.94 -0.45 30.83
C TYR A 34 19.85 -1.68 30.74
N TRP A 35 19.29 -2.84 30.42
CA TRP A 35 20.08 -4.05 30.22
C TRP A 35 21.10 -3.90 29.07
N GLN A 36 20.68 -3.35 27.94
CA GLN A 36 21.57 -3.08 26.81
C GLN A 36 22.68 -2.07 27.16
N TRP A 37 22.35 -1.04 27.92
CA TRP A 37 23.32 -0.07 28.43
C TRP A 37 24.36 -0.73 29.33
N THR A 38 23.94 -1.57 30.28
CA THR A 38 24.88 -2.31 31.14
C THR A 38 25.77 -3.25 30.32
N ARG A 39 25.25 -3.85 29.23
CA ARG A 39 26.05 -4.68 28.34
C ARG A 39 27.05 -3.90 27.50
N PHE A 40 26.69 -2.70 27.04
CA PHE A 40 27.63 -1.81 26.37
C PHE A 40 28.81 -1.43 27.28
N GLN A 41 28.57 -1.21 28.58
CA GLN A 41 29.62 -0.85 29.53
C GLN A 41 30.55 -2.03 29.90
N SER A 42 30.14 -3.27 29.65
CA SER A 42 30.83 -4.49 30.07
C SER A 42 31.99 -4.86 29.12
N GLY A 43 33.03 -4.02 28.97
CA GLY A 43 34.34 -4.36 28.36
C GLY A 43 34.41 -4.79 26.89
N SER A 44 33.31 -5.23 26.28
CA SER A 44 33.14 -5.67 24.89
C SER A 44 32.01 -4.90 24.20
N GLY A 45 31.86 -3.62 24.53
CA GLY A 45 30.77 -2.77 24.06
C GLY A 45 30.91 -2.41 22.59
N ASP A 46 30.03 -2.97 21.75
CA ASP A 46 29.86 -2.52 20.37
C ASP A 46 28.87 -1.33 20.33
N PHE A 47 29.12 -0.36 19.44
CA PHE A 47 28.24 0.80 19.22
C PHE A 47 26.82 0.40 18.82
N GLN A 48 26.64 -0.80 18.28
CA GLN A 48 25.32 -1.37 17.97
C GLN A 48 24.44 -1.50 19.24
N ASN A 49 25.00 -1.97 20.36
CA ASN A 49 24.26 -2.10 21.63
C ASN A 49 23.85 -0.74 22.21
N LEU A 50 24.68 0.30 22.00
CA LEU A 50 24.34 1.67 22.37
C LEU A 50 23.15 2.18 21.53
N GLY A 51 23.17 1.91 20.22
CA GLY A 51 22.05 2.18 19.33
C GLY A 51 20.76 1.56 19.84
N TYR A 52 20.79 0.28 20.23
CA TYR A 52 19.63 -0.40 20.81
C TYR A 52 19.21 0.19 22.16
N ALA A 53 20.16 0.50 23.05
CA ALA A 53 19.87 1.13 24.33
C ALA A 53 19.16 2.49 24.18
N LEU A 54 19.41 3.21 23.07
CA LEU A 54 18.73 4.47 22.72
C LEU A 54 17.47 4.27 21.88
N GLN A 55 17.38 3.18 21.11
CA GLN A 55 16.22 2.84 20.30
C GLN A 55 15.03 2.38 21.15
N TRP A 56 15.26 1.58 22.19
CA TRP A 56 14.17 1.09 23.05
C TRP A 56 13.38 2.21 23.75
N PRO A 57 14.01 3.27 24.31
CA PRO A 57 13.31 4.42 24.89
C PRO A 57 12.53 5.22 23.84
N LEU A 58 13.04 5.32 22.61
CA LEU A 58 12.29 5.95 21.51
C LEU A 58 11.01 5.19 21.20
N PHE A 59 11.05 3.86 21.19
CA PHE A 59 9.85 3.05 21.04
C PHE A 59 8.89 3.18 22.23
N ALA A 60 9.40 3.25 23.45
CA ALA A 60 8.56 3.49 24.63
C ALA A 60 7.80 4.83 24.52
N ALA A 61 8.51 5.90 24.13
CA ALA A 61 7.90 7.20 23.88
C ALA A 61 6.89 7.15 22.72
N PHE A 62 7.21 6.42 21.65
CA PHE A 62 6.31 6.21 20.51
C PHE A 62 5.00 5.53 20.92
N VAL A 63 5.03 4.50 21.78
CA VAL A 63 3.82 3.83 22.27
C VAL A 63 2.93 4.79 23.07
N ILE A 64 3.53 5.62 23.94
CA ILE A 64 2.79 6.65 24.69
C ILE A 64 2.15 7.65 23.72
N TYR A 65 2.90 8.10 22.72
CA TYR A 65 2.41 9.05 21.72
C TYR A 65 1.27 8.46 20.89
N ALA A 66 1.44 7.24 20.37
CA ALA A 66 0.44 6.53 19.60
C ALA A 66 -0.86 6.38 20.40
N TYR A 67 -0.75 5.99 21.67
CA TYR A 67 -1.93 5.92 22.54
C TYR A 67 -2.61 7.27 22.75
N ARG A 68 -1.84 8.33 23.06
CA ARG A 68 -2.40 9.68 23.21
C ARG A 68 -3.12 10.14 21.95
N MET A 69 -2.53 9.86 20.79
CA MET A 69 -3.10 10.21 19.50
C MET A 69 -4.35 9.39 19.19
N SER A 70 -4.36 8.09 19.48
CA SER A 70 -5.53 7.23 19.36
C SER A 70 -6.69 7.74 20.22
N ILE A 71 -6.46 8.08 21.49
CA ILE A 71 -7.50 8.63 22.36
C ILE A 71 -8.00 9.99 21.84
N LYS A 72 -7.11 10.83 21.31
CA LYS A 72 -7.49 12.11 20.69
C LYS A 72 -8.41 11.88 19.50
N TYR A 73 -8.04 11.02 18.55
CA TYR A 73 -8.85 10.71 17.37
C TYR A 73 -10.16 10.01 17.72
N GLU A 74 -10.18 9.12 18.71
CA GLU A 74 -11.41 8.51 19.20
C GLU A 74 -12.35 9.55 19.80
N ASN A 75 -11.84 10.52 20.55
CA ASN A 75 -12.66 11.61 21.10
C ASN A 75 -13.22 12.52 20.00
N GLU A 76 -12.39 12.94 19.04
CA GLU A 76 -12.82 13.75 17.90
C GLU A 76 -13.88 13.02 17.05
N ARG A 77 -13.79 11.69 16.96
CA ARG A 77 -14.81 10.86 16.31
C ARG A 77 -16.14 10.85 17.04
N ILE A 78 -16.12 10.65 18.34
CA ILE A 78 -17.34 10.63 19.15
C ILE A 78 -18.01 12.00 19.14
N GLU A 79 -17.22 13.09 19.20
CA GLU A 79 -17.75 14.45 19.18
C GLU A 79 -18.50 14.73 17.88
N ALA A 80 -17.91 14.41 16.73
CA ALA A 80 -18.58 14.57 15.44
C ALA A 80 -19.79 13.63 15.26
N GLU A 81 -19.70 12.37 15.71
CA GLU A 81 -20.87 11.47 15.72
C GLU A 81 -21.99 12.00 16.62
N SER A 82 -21.65 12.66 17.74
CA SER A 82 -22.64 13.25 18.65
C SER A 82 -23.28 14.52 18.08
N GLU A 83 -22.51 15.37 17.41
CA GLU A 83 -23.01 16.58 16.75
C GLU A 83 -23.95 16.24 15.60
N ALA A 84 -23.63 15.20 14.82
CA ALA A 84 -24.48 14.76 13.72
C ALA A 84 -25.76 14.03 14.18
N ALA A 85 -25.69 13.30 15.30
CA ALA A 85 -26.87 12.74 15.93
C ALA A 85 -27.78 13.86 16.49
N GLU A 86 -27.22 14.96 16.98
CA GLU A 86 -27.96 16.13 17.47
C GLU A 86 -28.60 16.95 16.33
N SER A 87 -27.96 17.02 15.15
CA SER A 87 -28.51 17.68 13.95
C SER A 87 -29.58 16.87 13.20
N GLY A 88 -29.79 15.60 13.59
CA GLY A 88 -30.81 14.72 12.99
C GLY A 88 -30.40 14.12 11.64
N GLU A 89 -29.11 14.11 11.32
CA GLU A 89 -28.58 13.49 10.09
C GLU A 89 -28.41 11.97 10.29
N GLU A 90 -29.36 11.18 9.79
CA GLU A 90 -29.36 9.70 9.95
C GLU A 90 -28.23 8.98 9.17
N ASP A 91 -27.52 9.67 8.27
CA ASP A 91 -26.43 9.12 7.44
C ASP A 91 -25.09 9.87 7.66
N PHE A 92 -24.70 10.06 8.92
CA PHE A 92 -23.41 10.66 9.23
C PHE A 92 -22.26 9.65 9.12
N GLN A 93 -21.44 9.82 8.07
CA GLN A 93 -20.18 9.09 7.91
C GLN A 93 -19.04 9.93 8.48
N TYR A 94 -18.43 9.50 9.58
CA TYR A 94 -17.24 10.17 10.13
C TYR A 94 -16.09 10.12 9.12
N GLN A 95 -15.87 11.22 8.42
CA GLN A 95 -14.73 11.41 7.53
C GLN A 95 -13.71 12.22 8.30
N ALA A 96 -12.63 11.57 8.77
CA ALA A 96 -11.49 12.26 9.37
C ALA A 96 -11.13 13.45 8.47
N GLU A 97 -11.15 14.65 9.05
CA GLU A 97 -10.91 15.91 8.35
C GLU A 97 -9.56 15.80 7.64
N LYS A 98 -9.61 15.48 6.34
CA LYS A 98 -8.40 15.37 5.55
C LYS A 98 -7.82 16.77 5.53
N PRO A 99 -6.56 16.98 5.94
CA PRO A 99 -5.95 18.30 5.77
C PRO A 99 -6.12 18.67 4.31
N ASP A 100 -6.59 19.90 4.06
CA ASP A 100 -6.82 20.50 2.74
C ASP A 100 -5.60 20.34 1.82
N LYS A 101 -5.41 19.13 1.30
CA LYS A 101 -4.48 18.85 0.22
C LYS A 101 -5.23 19.35 -1.00
N LYS A 102 -5.14 20.67 -1.21
CA LYS A 102 -5.36 21.28 -2.52
C LYS A 102 -4.48 20.50 -3.48
N VAL A 103 -5.10 19.60 -4.24
CA VAL A 103 -4.44 18.86 -5.32
C VAL A 103 -3.93 19.93 -6.27
N THR A 104 -2.62 20.18 -6.24
CA THR A 104 -1.96 21.02 -7.23
C THR A 104 -2.09 20.27 -8.55
N LYS A 105 -3.08 20.64 -9.35
CA LYS A 105 -3.28 20.09 -10.70
C LYS A 105 -1.98 20.28 -11.46
N ILE A 106 -1.44 19.19 -12.01
CA ILE A 106 -0.32 19.26 -12.96
C ILE A 106 -0.83 20.05 -14.16
N SER A 107 -0.12 21.09 -14.56
CA SER A 107 -0.48 21.90 -15.73
C SER A 107 -0.46 21.02 -16.99
N GLU A 108 -1.46 21.18 -17.84
CA GLU A 108 -1.59 20.43 -19.11
C GLU A 108 -0.36 20.62 -20.01
N ASP A 109 0.33 21.77 -19.87
CA ASP A 109 1.60 22.13 -20.52
C ASP A 109 2.81 21.27 -20.10
N PHE A 110 2.70 20.54 -18.99
CA PHE A 110 3.75 19.61 -18.55
C PHE A 110 3.65 18.25 -19.26
N LEU A 111 2.49 17.92 -19.81
CA LEU A 111 2.30 16.66 -20.52
C LEU A 111 2.76 16.83 -21.98
N PRO A 112 3.66 15.98 -22.49
CA PRO A 112 4.02 16.03 -23.90
C PRO A 112 2.78 15.75 -24.75
N GLU A 113 2.62 16.49 -25.84
CA GLU A 113 1.54 16.24 -26.80
C GLU A 113 1.58 14.78 -27.27
N ARG A 114 0.46 14.08 -27.11
CA ARG A 114 0.34 12.70 -27.56
C ARG A 114 0.50 12.68 -29.09
N PRO A 115 1.44 11.90 -29.65
CA PRO A 115 1.54 11.72 -31.09
C PRO A 115 0.21 11.22 -31.64
N GLN A 116 -0.39 11.97 -32.58
CA GLN A 116 -1.59 11.53 -33.28
C GLN A 116 -1.17 10.61 -34.43
N MET A 117 -1.07 9.33 -34.13
CA MET A 117 -0.81 8.27 -35.11
C MET A 117 -2.14 7.68 -35.57
N ASP A 118 -2.28 7.46 -36.88
CA ASP A 118 -3.45 6.78 -37.43
C ASP A 118 -3.49 5.31 -37.00
N VAL A 119 -4.71 4.78 -36.81
CA VAL A 119 -4.94 3.40 -36.35
C VAL A 119 -4.36 2.40 -37.33
N ALA A 120 -4.42 2.69 -38.63
CA ALA A 120 -3.83 1.84 -39.66
C ALA A 120 -2.30 1.76 -39.49
N GLU A 121 -1.64 2.91 -39.32
CA GLU A 121 -0.19 2.98 -39.12
C GLU A 121 0.26 2.29 -37.82
N PHE A 122 -0.50 2.45 -36.73
CA PHE A 122 -0.22 1.77 -35.46
C PHE A 122 -0.29 0.24 -35.60
N ASN A 123 -1.35 -0.24 -36.26
CA ASN A 123 -1.57 -1.68 -36.45
C ASN A 123 -0.51 -2.29 -37.36
N GLU A 124 -0.06 -1.58 -38.41
CA GLU A 124 1.04 -2.03 -39.25
C GLU A 124 2.36 -2.13 -38.46
N ARG A 125 2.66 -1.11 -37.65
CA ARG A 125 3.89 -1.08 -36.83
C ARG A 125 3.94 -2.20 -35.79
N ASN A 126 2.79 -2.56 -35.22
CA ASN A 126 2.69 -3.58 -34.18
C ASN A 126 2.17 -4.94 -34.67
N ALA A 127 1.94 -5.12 -35.98
CA ALA A 127 1.47 -6.38 -36.52
C ALA A 127 2.49 -7.48 -36.23
N PRO A 128 2.10 -8.57 -35.53
CA PRO A 128 3.00 -9.67 -35.27
C PRO A 128 3.41 -10.30 -36.60
N ARG A 129 4.72 -10.26 -36.93
CA ARG A 129 5.29 -10.84 -38.15
C ARG A 129 5.22 -12.37 -38.09
N ARG A 130 4.05 -12.94 -38.39
CA ARG A 130 3.86 -14.38 -38.51
C ARG A 130 4.59 -14.86 -39.77
N ARG A 131 5.68 -15.63 -39.61
CA ARG A 131 6.47 -16.24 -40.71
C ARG A 131 5.54 -17.01 -41.66
N LYS A 132 5.24 -16.42 -42.81
CA LYS A 132 4.50 -17.04 -43.92
C LYS A 132 5.44 -17.99 -44.69
N ALA A 133 5.76 -19.13 -44.09
CA ALA A 133 6.67 -20.13 -44.67
C ALA A 133 6.14 -21.57 -44.56
N ALA A 134 4.82 -21.77 -44.60
CA ALA A 134 4.24 -23.12 -44.47
C ALA A 134 2.96 -23.31 -45.29
N ASN A 135 2.89 -22.73 -46.49
CA ASN A 135 1.83 -23.08 -47.46
C ASN A 135 2.29 -22.81 -48.90
N ARG A 136 3.37 -23.47 -49.32
CA ARG A 136 3.60 -23.77 -50.74
C ARG A 136 3.03 -25.18 -50.93
N GLY A 137 2.01 -25.29 -51.77
CA GLY A 137 1.14 -26.46 -51.89
C GLY A 137 1.84 -27.74 -52.36
N PRO A 138 1.09 -28.85 -52.45
CA PRO A 138 1.58 -30.20 -52.80
C PRO A 138 2.20 -30.32 -54.21
N ASP A 139 2.16 -29.25 -55.00
CA ASP A 139 2.63 -29.17 -56.38
C ASP A 139 4.17 -29.27 -56.51
N ALA A 140 4.90 -29.02 -55.43
CA ALA A 140 6.38 -29.13 -55.39
C ALA A 140 6.89 -30.58 -55.36
N ALA A 141 6.05 -31.57 -55.05
CA ALA A 141 6.43 -32.97 -55.03
C ALA A 141 6.42 -33.63 -56.42
N ALA A 142 5.64 -33.09 -57.37
CA ALA A 142 5.54 -33.63 -58.71
C ALA A 142 6.74 -33.28 -59.61
N ASP A 143 7.39 -32.14 -59.36
CA ASP A 143 8.53 -31.67 -60.15
C ASP A 143 9.80 -32.49 -59.86
N ASN A 144 10.01 -32.83 -58.59
CA ASN A 144 11.19 -33.58 -58.13
C ASN A 144 11.16 -35.07 -58.53
N MET A 145 10.01 -35.59 -58.97
CA MET A 145 9.87 -37.00 -59.36
C MET A 145 10.14 -37.23 -60.86
N LYS A 146 10.04 -36.18 -61.70
CA LYS A 146 10.44 -36.26 -63.11
C LYS A 146 11.95 -36.16 -63.29
N GLU A 147 12.62 -35.27 -62.55
CA GLU A 147 14.07 -35.04 -62.64
C GLU A 147 14.90 -36.29 -62.25
N ASN A 148 14.40 -37.09 -61.31
CA ASN A 148 15.08 -38.31 -60.87
C ASN A 148 14.94 -39.48 -61.85
N ASN A 149 13.89 -39.50 -62.68
CA ASN A 149 13.68 -40.60 -63.63
C ASN A 149 14.42 -40.37 -64.97
N ASP A 150 14.55 -39.11 -65.41
CA ASP A 150 15.37 -38.76 -66.59
C ASP A 150 16.89 -38.89 -66.32
N SER A 151 17.30 -38.82 -65.05
CA SER A 151 18.71 -39.01 -64.65
C SER A 151 19.13 -40.48 -64.54
N ALA A 152 18.17 -41.41 -64.44
CA ALA A 152 18.43 -42.85 -64.34
C ALA A 152 18.61 -43.54 -65.70
N ASP A 153 18.20 -42.90 -66.81
CA ASP A 153 18.24 -43.45 -68.17
C ASP A 153 19.46 -42.96 -68.99
N LYS A 154 20.41 -42.27 -68.35
CA LYS A 154 21.60 -41.68 -68.99
C LYS A 154 22.94 -42.15 -68.41
N GLN A 155 22.99 -43.37 -67.87
CA GLN A 155 24.24 -44.11 -67.63
C GLN A 155 24.40 -45.24 -68.65
#